data_AF-A0A538A919-F1
#
_entry.id   AF-A0A538A919-F1
#
_cell.length_a   1.000
_cell.length_b   1.000
_cell.length_c   1.000
_cell.angle_alpha   90.00
_cell.angle_beta   90.00
_cell.angle_gamma   90.00
#
_symmetry.space_group_name_H-M   'P 1'
#
loop_
_entity.id
_entity.type
_entity.pdbx_description
1 polymer ?
#
loop_
_entity_poly.entity_id
_entity_poly.type
_entity_poly.pdbx_seq_one_letter_code
_entity_poly.pdbx_strand_id
1 'polypeptide(L)'
;MERKNNGGFPEPVAGEPVRLVRCRHEACGTATRVRVPETLPARAVRRVVCDGCSQTFECDAAADDGVVKEARDGARGQSLLLKYLSLPLAAAVVILVLTLVQGGGSKSDTQSTASPTPAAPPTEAGSGQHAQASKSGHGGELVTGSSYTLALPNGWTRTAPPSGATFAAEAQGAKAILWVTRDPSLSLPDFESQSLAQVRQATGVDANVTGTTPAPTADGTIVTLAADSPPNAPDYEVTLRVGGPYRYYLATTVEPDASQTATNGAELIRSSFVPVATGKSG
;
A
#
# COMPACT_ATOMS: atom_id res chain seq x y z
N MET A 1 -27.45 18.64 13.81
CA MET A 1 -28.14 17.35 13.58
C MET A 1 -27.17 16.25 13.96
N GLU A 2 -27.52 15.43 14.96
CA GLU A 2 -26.65 14.35 15.47
C GLU A 2 -26.21 13.44 14.32
N ARG A 3 -24.89 13.31 14.13
CA ARG A 3 -24.28 12.31 13.23
C ARG A 3 -24.44 10.93 13.89
N LYS A 4 -25.65 10.39 13.89
CA LYS A 4 -25.92 9.03 14.38
C LYS A 4 -25.33 8.06 13.37
N ASN A 5 -24.40 7.25 13.87
CA ASN A 5 -23.83 6.00 13.34
C ASN A 5 -23.97 5.82 11.82
N ASN A 6 -22.88 5.91 11.06
CA ASN A 6 -22.84 5.75 9.61
C ASN A 6 -23.09 4.28 9.17
N GLY A 7 -24.16 3.65 9.64
CA GLY A 7 -24.45 2.25 9.45
C GLY A 7 -23.35 1.30 9.96
N GLY A 8 -22.56 1.73 10.95
CA GLY A 8 -21.38 0.99 11.44
C GLY A 8 -20.11 1.14 10.59
N PHE A 9 -20.14 1.93 9.51
CA PHE A 9 -18.96 2.26 8.71
C PHE A 9 -18.19 3.45 9.30
N PRO A 10 -16.87 3.54 9.04
CA PRO A 10 -16.14 4.76 9.36
C PRO A 10 -16.73 5.95 8.60
N GLU A 11 -16.66 7.14 9.19
CA GLU A 11 -17.00 8.36 8.46
C GLU A 11 -15.92 8.65 7.41
N PRO A 12 -16.29 8.94 6.16
CA PRO A 12 -15.33 9.40 5.16
C PRO A 12 -14.66 10.72 5.56
N VAL A 13 -13.49 10.99 4.97
CA VAL A 13 -12.73 12.22 5.20
C VAL A 13 -13.58 13.44 4.81
N ALA A 14 -13.64 14.45 5.69
CA ALA A 14 -14.43 15.65 5.45
C ALA A 14 -13.92 16.43 4.23
N GLY A 15 -14.85 16.86 3.37
CA GLY A 15 -14.54 17.64 2.16
C GLY A 15 -14.23 16.81 0.92
N GLU A 16 -14.16 15.48 1.03
CA GLU A 16 -14.08 14.59 -0.14
C GLU A 16 -15.47 14.24 -0.69
N PRO A 17 -15.61 13.96 -2.00
CA PRO A 17 -16.85 13.45 -2.56
C PRO A 17 -17.27 12.13 -1.92
N VAL A 18 -18.51 12.06 -1.44
CA VAL A 18 -19.06 10.85 -0.82
C VAL A 18 -20.19 10.28 -1.66
N ARG A 19 -20.23 8.96 -1.77
CA ARG A 19 -21.38 8.21 -2.26
C ARG A 19 -22.31 7.92 -1.09
N LEU A 20 -23.59 8.24 -1.26
CA LEU A 20 -24.63 7.84 -0.32
C LEU A 20 -25.27 6.54 -0.77
N VAL A 21 -25.27 5.57 0.12
CA VAL A 21 -25.83 4.23 -0.09
C VAL A 21 -26.93 4.01 0.92
N ARG A 22 -28.10 3.56 0.45
CA ARG A 22 -29.25 3.30 1.30
C ARG A 22 -29.51 1.81 1.40
N CYS A 23 -29.59 1.32 2.62
CA CYS A 23 -29.86 -0.08 2.94
C CYS A 23 -31.11 -0.16 3.81
N ARG A 24 -32.10 -0.95 3.38
CA ARG A 24 -33.33 -1.17 4.14
C ARG A 24 -33.19 -2.44 4.98
N HIS A 25 -33.47 -2.33 6.28
CA HIS A 25 -33.55 -3.51 7.13
C HIS A 25 -34.97 -4.09 7.06
N GLU A 26 -35.14 -5.23 6.41
CA GLU A 26 -36.46 -5.83 6.19
C GLU A 26 -37.20 -6.16 7.50
N ALA A 27 -36.49 -6.50 8.58
CA ALA A 27 -37.13 -6.89 9.84
C ALA A 27 -37.79 -5.71 10.58
N CYS A 28 -37.25 -4.49 10.49
CA CYS A 28 -37.81 -3.31 11.17
C CYS A 28 -38.29 -2.21 10.20
N GLY A 29 -38.09 -2.39 8.90
CA GLY A 29 -38.50 -1.47 7.84
C GLY A 29 -37.66 -0.19 7.70
N THR A 30 -36.74 0.07 8.63
CA THR A 30 -35.91 1.29 8.66
C THR A 30 -34.90 1.29 7.51
N ALA A 31 -34.75 2.44 6.86
CA ALA A 31 -33.73 2.68 5.85
C ALA A 31 -32.53 3.40 6.48
N THR A 32 -31.38 2.72 6.51
CA THR A 32 -30.10 3.26 6.98
C THR A 32 -29.32 3.84 5.82
N ARG A 33 -28.72 5.02 6.04
CA ARG A 33 -27.89 5.71 5.05
C ARG A 33 -26.43 5.60 5.42
N VAL A 34 -25.62 5.11 4.50
CA VAL A 34 -24.18 4.92 4.63
C VAL A 34 -23.46 5.84 3.67
N ARG A 35 -22.55 6.65 4.20
CA ARG A 35 -21.58 7.45 3.46
C ARG A 35 -20.33 6.61 3.24
N VAL A 36 -19.93 6.48 1.99
CA VAL A 36 -18.65 5.85 1.61
C VAL A 36 -17.90 6.77 0.63
N PRO A 37 -16.56 6.66 0.52
CA PRO A 37 -15.82 7.36 -0.54
C PRO A 37 -16.41 7.07 -1.92
N GLU A 38 -16.41 8.08 -2.82
CA GLU A 38 -16.97 7.94 -4.18
C GLU A 38 -16.39 6.76 -4.97
N THR A 39 -15.12 6.43 -4.71
CA THR A 39 -14.38 5.33 -5.32
C THR A 39 -14.91 3.95 -4.94
N LEU A 40 -15.64 3.83 -3.82
CA LEU A 40 -16.29 2.58 -3.44
C LEU A 40 -17.66 2.44 -4.13
N PRO A 41 -17.91 1.31 -4.82
CA PRO A 41 -19.22 1.09 -5.43
C PRO A 41 -20.26 0.75 -4.36
N ALA A 42 -21.53 1.10 -4.58
CA ALA A 42 -22.61 0.85 -3.63
C ALA A 42 -22.71 -0.63 -3.16
N ARG A 43 -22.43 -1.58 -4.07
CA ARG A 43 -22.38 -3.03 -3.80
C ARG A 43 -21.30 -3.47 -2.79
N ALA A 44 -20.36 -2.59 -2.44
CA ALA A 44 -19.37 -2.86 -1.40
C ALA A 44 -19.96 -2.72 0.01
N VAL A 45 -21.09 -2.01 0.15
CA VAL A 45 -21.81 -1.86 1.42
C VAL A 45 -22.69 -3.09 1.64
N ARG A 46 -22.17 -4.08 2.37
CA ARG A 46 -22.86 -5.35 2.64
C ARG A 46 -23.35 -5.48 4.07
N ARG A 47 -22.49 -5.28 5.07
CA ARG A 47 -22.88 -5.42 6.49
C ARG A 47 -23.13 -4.06 7.10
N VAL A 48 -24.39 -3.78 7.41
CA VAL A 48 -24.84 -2.47 7.91
C VAL A 48 -25.46 -2.65 9.29
N VAL A 49 -25.15 -1.74 10.21
CA VAL A 49 -25.84 -1.62 11.49
C VAL A 49 -27.08 -0.75 11.29
N CYS A 50 -28.26 -1.29 11.56
CA CYS A 50 -29.52 -0.58 11.36
C CYS A 50 -29.68 0.60 12.34
N ASP A 51 -30.02 1.78 11.82
CA ASP A 51 -30.27 2.99 12.62
C ASP A 51 -31.50 2.89 13.54
N GLY A 52 -32.45 2.02 13.19
CA GLY A 52 -33.69 1.86 13.94
C GLY A 52 -33.57 0.90 15.12
N CYS A 53 -33.00 -0.28 14.89
CA CYS A 53 -32.96 -1.36 15.89
C CYS A 53 -31.54 -1.77 16.30
N SER A 54 -30.51 -1.11 15.77
CA SER A 54 -29.08 -1.35 16.05
C SER A 54 -28.59 -2.77 15.75
N GLN A 55 -29.37 -3.59 15.05
CA GLN A 55 -28.98 -4.92 14.62
C GLN A 55 -28.14 -4.83 13.34
N THR A 56 -27.16 -5.73 13.22
CA THR A 56 -26.38 -5.87 11.99
C THR A 56 -27.16 -6.73 11.00
N PHE A 57 -27.23 -6.29 9.74
CA PHE A 57 -27.91 -7.02 8.67
C PHE A 57 -27.10 -6.97 7.37
N GLU A 58 -27.39 -7.91 6.46
CA GLU A 58 -26.80 -7.95 5.12
C GLU A 58 -27.68 -7.18 4.12
N CYS A 59 -27.05 -6.29 3.35
CA CYS A 59 -27.67 -5.41 2.37
C CYS A 59 -27.30 -5.89 0.97
N ASP A 60 -28.13 -6.79 0.42
CA ASP A 60 -27.88 -7.37 -0.91
C ASP A 60 -28.37 -6.46 -2.07
N ALA A 61 -29.28 -5.53 -1.77
CA ALA A 61 -29.87 -4.59 -2.72
C ALA A 61 -29.67 -3.13 -2.28
N ALA A 62 -28.41 -2.75 -2.07
CA ALA A 62 -28.02 -1.39 -1.73
C ALA A 62 -28.48 -0.40 -2.84
N ALA A 63 -29.37 0.54 -2.48
CA ALA A 63 -29.80 1.59 -3.39
C ALA A 63 -28.74 2.71 -3.40
N ASP A 64 -28.22 3.02 -4.58
CA ASP A 64 -27.29 4.12 -4.78
C ASP A 64 -28.07 5.44 -4.86
N ASP A 65 -27.93 6.28 -3.83
CA ASP A 65 -28.57 7.60 -3.76
C ASP A 65 -27.74 8.69 -4.46
N GLY A 66 -26.63 8.31 -5.10
CA GLY A 66 -25.75 9.19 -5.87
C GLY A 66 -24.56 9.73 -5.06
N VAL A 67 -23.74 10.53 -5.74
CA VAL A 67 -22.57 11.19 -5.16
C VAL A 67 -22.97 12.59 -4.70
N VAL A 68 -22.78 12.86 -3.40
CA VAL A 68 -22.95 14.18 -2.83
C VAL A 68 -21.58 14.81 -2.69
N LYS A 69 -21.38 15.92 -3.38
CA LYS A 69 -20.31 16.86 -3.05
C LYS A 69 -20.88 17.76 -1.96
N GLU A 70 -20.29 17.78 -0.77
CA GLU A 70 -20.60 18.87 0.15
C GLU A 70 -20.29 20.17 -0.59
N ALA A 71 -21.33 20.95 -0.85
CA ALA A 71 -21.18 22.28 -1.40
C ALA A 71 -20.22 23.02 -0.44
N ARG A 72 -19.13 23.56 -0.98
CA ARG A 72 -18.44 24.67 -0.33
C ARG A 72 -19.46 25.79 -0.22
N ASP A 73 -20.23 25.80 0.87
CA ASP A 73 -21.03 26.94 1.22
C ASP A 73 -20.07 28.10 1.46
N GLY A 74 -20.19 29.08 0.58
CA GLY A 74 -19.45 30.31 0.65
C GLY A 74 -19.71 30.99 1.99
N ALA A 75 -18.63 31.23 2.73
CA ALA A 75 -18.61 32.28 3.72
C ALA A 75 -18.73 33.63 2.98
N ARG A 76 -19.97 34.11 2.81
CA ARG A 76 -20.26 35.50 2.45
C ARG A 76 -20.90 36.18 3.66
N GLY A 77 -20.16 37.13 4.23
CA GLY A 77 -20.57 38.04 5.30
C GLY A 77 -19.54 38.03 6.44
N GLN A 78 -18.80 39.08 6.75
CA GLN A 78 -19.01 40.50 6.51
C GLN A 78 -17.67 41.25 6.41
N SER A 79 -17.72 42.30 5.61
CA SER A 79 -16.78 43.42 5.53
C SER A 79 -16.20 43.85 6.88
N LEU A 80 -14.88 43.70 7.05
CA LEU A 80 -14.08 44.69 7.76
C LEU A 80 -12.71 44.84 7.08
N LEU A 81 -12.54 46.03 6.50
CA LEU A 81 -11.28 46.73 6.26
C LEU A 81 -10.36 46.22 5.14
N LEU A 82 -10.63 46.78 3.95
CA LEU A 82 -9.58 47.48 3.20
C LEU A 82 -8.76 48.37 4.15
N LYS A 83 -7.49 48.01 4.32
CA LYS A 83 -6.30 48.81 4.69
C LYS A 83 -5.28 47.73 5.05
N TYR A 84 -4.44 47.27 4.14
CA TYR A 84 -3.22 47.95 3.78
C TYR A 84 -2.83 47.61 2.33
N LEU A 85 -3.08 48.57 1.44
CA LEU A 85 -2.45 48.65 0.13
C LEU A 85 -1.85 50.06 0.05
N SER A 86 -0.60 50.16 0.47
CA SER A 86 0.33 51.30 0.34
C SER A 86 1.66 50.88 0.98
N LEU A 87 2.86 50.98 0.44
CA LEU A 87 3.42 51.44 -0.83
C LEU A 87 4.89 50.84 -0.84
N PRO A 88 5.85 51.20 -1.71
CA PRO A 88 6.66 50.26 -2.51
C PRO A 88 8.18 50.30 -2.19
N LEU A 89 8.99 49.80 -3.15
CA LEU A 89 10.41 50.12 -3.41
C LEU A 89 11.49 49.16 -2.87
N ALA A 90 12.06 48.35 -3.78
CA ALA A 90 13.51 48.22 -4.05
C ALA A 90 13.69 47.11 -5.12
N ALA A 91 13.77 47.47 -6.40
CA ALA A 91 15.01 47.76 -7.13
C ALA A 91 15.70 46.49 -7.68
N ALA A 92 15.84 46.48 -9.00
CA ALA A 92 16.37 45.42 -9.86
C ALA A 92 17.88 45.54 -10.10
N VAL A 93 18.58 44.43 -10.36
CA VAL A 93 19.82 44.26 -11.17
C VAL A 93 19.87 42.75 -11.57
N VAL A 94 19.67 42.26 -12.82
CA VAL A 94 20.33 42.43 -14.15
C VAL A 94 21.40 41.34 -14.45
N ILE A 95 21.08 40.48 -15.44
CA ILE A 95 21.92 39.84 -16.51
C ILE A 95 22.94 38.74 -16.08
N LEU A 96 22.84 37.47 -16.53
CA LEU A 96 23.03 36.84 -17.87
C LEU A 96 24.47 36.87 -18.43
N VAL A 97 25.18 35.75 -18.32
CA VAL A 97 26.42 35.39 -19.06
C VAL A 97 26.34 33.89 -19.37
N LEU A 98 25.95 33.53 -20.59
CA LEU A 98 26.81 33.13 -21.73
C LEU A 98 27.37 31.70 -21.60
N THR A 99 26.74 30.74 -22.28
CA THR A 99 27.28 30.06 -23.49
C THR A 99 28.58 29.28 -23.26
N LEU A 100 28.45 27.96 -23.15
CA LEU A 100 29.47 27.04 -23.65
C LEU A 100 28.99 26.46 -24.99
N VAL A 101 29.33 27.21 -26.04
CA VAL A 101 29.58 26.68 -27.37
C VAL A 101 30.96 26.03 -27.35
N GLN A 102 31.02 24.75 -27.70
CA GLN A 102 32.11 24.05 -28.41
C GLN A 102 31.57 22.61 -28.59
N GLY A 103 31.11 22.16 -29.75
CA GLY A 103 31.54 22.50 -31.11
C GLY A 103 32.72 21.59 -31.47
N GLY A 104 32.43 20.36 -31.88
CA GLY A 104 33.42 19.39 -32.33
C GLY A 104 32.79 18.38 -33.29
N GLY A 105 32.49 18.86 -34.50
CA GLY A 105 31.99 18.03 -35.59
C GLY A 105 33.03 17.88 -36.70
N SER A 106 33.18 16.63 -37.15
CA SER A 106 33.44 16.20 -38.54
C SER A 106 34.88 16.11 -39.04
N LYS A 107 35.30 14.87 -39.31
CA LYS A 107 35.73 14.46 -40.64
C LYS A 107 35.08 13.12 -41.00
N SER A 108 34.36 13.12 -42.11
CA SER A 108 33.90 11.95 -42.85
C SER A 108 35.08 11.35 -43.60
N ASP A 109 35.14 10.03 -43.69
CA ASP A 109 35.58 9.37 -44.92
C ASP A 109 34.82 8.06 -45.10
N THR A 110 34.48 7.84 -46.36
CA THR A 110 33.48 6.95 -46.93
C THR A 110 34.06 5.57 -47.20
N GLN A 111 33.34 4.47 -46.91
CA GLN A 111 33.26 3.34 -47.85
C GLN A 111 32.06 2.42 -47.59
N SER A 112 31.09 2.47 -48.52
CA SER A 112 30.07 1.42 -48.74
C SER A 112 30.73 0.11 -49.21
N THR A 113 30.20 -1.04 -48.77
CA THR A 113 29.58 -2.04 -49.66
C THR A 113 28.99 -3.24 -48.89
N ALA A 114 27.82 -3.68 -49.36
CA ALA A 114 27.23 -5.03 -49.33
C ALA A 114 26.53 -5.57 -48.06
N SER A 115 25.21 -5.72 -48.18
CA SER A 115 24.42 -6.81 -47.55
C SER A 115 24.62 -8.12 -48.34
N PRO A 116 24.38 -9.31 -47.72
CA PRO A 116 23.01 -9.86 -47.69
C PRO A 116 22.61 -10.56 -46.36
N THR A 117 21.29 -10.53 -46.12
CA THR A 117 20.40 -11.30 -45.21
C THR A 117 20.37 -12.81 -45.56
N PRO A 118 19.68 -13.77 -44.87
CA PRO A 118 19.39 -14.09 -43.44
C PRO A 118 19.79 -15.54 -43.01
N ALA A 119 19.73 -15.88 -41.72
CA ALA A 119 19.44 -17.25 -41.26
C ALA A 119 18.71 -17.28 -39.90
N ALA A 120 17.50 -17.85 -39.88
CA ALA A 120 16.83 -18.51 -38.74
C ALA A 120 16.73 -20.02 -39.07
N PRO A 121 16.30 -21.00 -38.23
CA PRO A 121 15.55 -20.97 -36.92
C PRO A 121 16.08 -22.07 -35.91
N PRO A 122 15.33 -22.69 -34.94
CA PRO A 122 14.10 -22.38 -34.16
C PRO A 122 14.37 -22.30 -32.62
N THR A 123 13.57 -21.74 -31.68
CA THR A 123 12.18 -21.90 -31.20
C THR A 123 11.85 -23.17 -30.38
N GLU A 124 11.98 -23.09 -29.05
CA GLU A 124 11.17 -23.75 -27.99
C GLU A 124 11.18 -22.77 -26.78
N ALA A 125 10.13 -22.03 -26.39
CA ALA A 125 8.76 -22.32 -25.91
C ALA A 125 8.70 -22.91 -24.49
N GLY A 126 8.18 -22.11 -23.53
CA GLY A 126 7.85 -22.50 -22.14
C GLY A 126 8.16 -21.39 -21.11
N SER A 127 7.64 -20.16 -21.23
CA SER A 127 6.30 -19.71 -20.79
C SER A 127 6.10 -19.70 -19.26
N GLY A 128 6.16 -18.50 -18.66
CA GLY A 128 5.79 -18.25 -17.27
C GLY A 128 6.02 -16.81 -16.78
N GLN A 129 6.04 -15.82 -17.69
CA GLN A 129 6.06 -14.40 -17.34
C GLN A 129 4.67 -13.82 -17.50
N HIS A 130 3.99 -13.50 -16.40
CA HIS A 130 3.03 -12.40 -16.34
C HIS A 130 2.96 -11.87 -14.91
N ALA A 131 3.74 -10.82 -14.63
CA ALA A 131 3.41 -9.84 -13.59
C ALA A 131 3.69 -8.47 -14.19
N GLN A 132 2.63 -7.85 -14.69
CA GLN A 132 2.68 -6.58 -15.41
C GLN A 132 2.75 -5.46 -14.37
N ALA A 133 3.95 -4.87 -14.23
CA ALA A 133 4.21 -3.75 -13.34
C ALA A 133 3.39 -2.53 -13.79
N SER A 134 2.38 -2.17 -12.99
CA SER A 134 1.64 -0.93 -13.20
C SER A 134 2.30 0.17 -12.37
N LYS A 135 2.95 1.12 -13.05
CA LYS A 135 3.55 2.30 -12.42
C LYS A 135 2.45 3.35 -12.17
N SER A 136 1.91 3.39 -10.95
CA SER A 136 1.11 4.53 -10.46
C SER A 136 2.02 5.51 -9.73
N GLY A 137 2.02 6.77 -10.18
CA GLY A 137 2.93 7.81 -9.70
C GLY A 137 2.78 8.13 -8.22
N HIS A 138 3.93 8.45 -7.60
CA HIS A 138 4.17 8.90 -6.22
C HIS A 138 4.45 7.85 -5.14
N GLY A 139 5.22 6.78 -5.42
CA GLY A 139 5.78 6.01 -4.29
C GLY A 139 6.61 4.75 -4.57
N GLY A 140 6.40 4.08 -5.69
CA GLY A 140 7.06 2.80 -5.95
C GLY A 140 6.25 1.92 -6.92
N GLU A 141 6.66 0.67 -7.09
CA GLU A 141 5.99 -0.34 -7.90
C GLU A 141 5.05 -1.20 -7.04
N LEU A 142 3.82 -1.47 -7.51
CA LEU A 142 2.97 -2.49 -6.86
C LEU A 142 3.46 -3.89 -7.25
N VAL A 143 3.84 -4.68 -6.24
CA VAL A 143 4.20 -6.09 -6.38
C VAL A 143 2.96 -6.94 -6.14
N THR A 144 2.64 -7.79 -7.11
CA THR A 144 1.60 -8.81 -6.98
C THR A 144 2.25 -10.19 -7.00
N GLY A 145 2.11 -10.92 -5.89
CA GLY A 145 2.43 -12.33 -5.79
C GLY A 145 1.20 -13.21 -6.02
N SER A 146 1.34 -14.51 -5.84
CA SER A 146 0.25 -15.48 -6.03
C SER A 146 -0.87 -15.32 -5.00
N SER A 147 -0.55 -14.89 -3.78
CA SER A 147 -1.51 -14.76 -2.67
C SER A 147 -1.29 -13.50 -1.83
N TYR A 148 -0.53 -12.52 -2.34
CA TYR A 148 -0.31 -11.25 -1.66
C TYR A 148 -0.05 -10.09 -2.62
N THR A 149 -0.17 -8.88 -2.09
CA THR A 149 0.30 -7.65 -2.71
C THR A 149 1.14 -6.86 -1.71
N LEU A 150 2.13 -6.11 -2.20
CA LEU A 150 2.89 -5.12 -1.42
C LEU A 150 3.44 -4.04 -2.34
N ALA A 151 3.75 -2.86 -1.81
CA ALA A 151 4.47 -1.82 -2.53
C ALA A 151 5.99 -2.04 -2.43
N LEU A 152 6.69 -1.93 -3.56
CA LEU A 152 8.14 -1.89 -3.64
C LEU A 152 8.58 -0.42 -3.82
N PRO A 153 9.16 0.22 -2.81
CA PRO A 153 9.55 1.63 -2.86
C PRO A 153 10.68 1.88 -3.87
N ASN A 154 10.82 3.13 -4.32
CA ASN A 154 12.02 3.54 -5.03
C ASN A 154 13.28 3.30 -4.18
N GLY A 155 14.36 2.84 -4.82
CA GLY A 155 15.62 2.50 -4.14
C GLY A 155 15.66 1.07 -3.58
N TRP A 156 14.52 0.36 -3.60
CA TRP A 156 14.46 -1.07 -3.33
C TRP A 156 14.43 -1.87 -4.63
N THR A 157 15.18 -2.96 -4.67
CA THR A 157 15.28 -3.84 -5.83
C THR A 157 14.89 -5.25 -5.42
N ARG A 158 14.05 -5.92 -6.22
CA ARG A 158 13.75 -7.33 -6.00
C ARG A 158 15.00 -8.18 -6.26
N THR A 159 15.21 -9.15 -5.40
CA THR A 159 16.29 -10.14 -5.55
C THR A 159 15.71 -11.53 -5.66
N ALA A 160 16.56 -12.51 -6.01
CA ALA A 160 16.15 -13.90 -5.98
C ALA A 160 15.79 -14.28 -4.54
N PRO A 161 14.58 -14.80 -4.27
CA PRO A 161 14.21 -15.23 -2.93
C PRO A 161 15.13 -16.36 -2.45
N PRO A 162 15.59 -16.33 -1.19
CA PRO A 162 16.28 -17.48 -0.61
C PRO A 162 15.34 -18.70 -0.57
N SER A 163 15.92 -19.90 -0.38
CA SER A 163 15.15 -21.14 -0.40
C SER A 163 13.92 -21.08 0.52
N GLY A 164 12.74 -21.38 -0.03
CA GLY A 164 11.45 -21.35 0.67
C GLY A 164 10.79 -19.98 0.79
N ALA A 165 11.50 -18.88 0.50
CA ALA A 165 10.88 -17.56 0.44
C ALA A 165 10.11 -17.37 -0.86
N THR A 166 9.01 -16.62 -0.80
CA THR A 166 8.20 -16.27 -1.97
C THR A 166 8.58 -14.91 -2.55
N PHE A 167 9.19 -14.05 -1.74
CA PHE A 167 9.68 -12.74 -2.17
C PHE A 167 10.91 -12.31 -1.38
N ALA A 168 11.79 -11.58 -2.05
CA ALA A 168 12.89 -10.86 -1.44
C ALA A 168 13.13 -9.54 -2.17
N ALA A 169 13.50 -8.52 -1.41
CA ALA A 169 13.97 -7.25 -1.93
C ALA A 169 15.02 -6.64 -1.00
N GLU A 170 15.89 -5.83 -1.56
CA GLU A 170 17.00 -5.20 -0.86
C GLU A 170 17.14 -3.74 -1.28
N ALA A 171 17.59 -2.93 -0.33
CA ALA A 171 18.09 -1.57 -0.53
C ALA A 171 19.45 -1.46 0.19
N GLN A 172 20.16 -0.35 -0.01
CA GLN A 172 21.41 -0.13 0.71
C GLN A 172 21.17 -0.07 2.23
N GLY A 173 21.70 -1.07 2.96
CA GLY A 173 21.51 -1.22 4.40
C GLY A 173 20.13 -1.73 4.82
N ALA A 174 19.32 -2.31 3.91
CA ALA A 174 18.04 -2.88 4.31
C ALA A 174 17.61 -4.07 3.45
N LYS A 175 16.85 -4.98 4.05
CA LYS A 175 16.36 -6.20 3.42
C LYS A 175 14.92 -6.50 3.82
N ALA A 176 14.16 -7.08 2.91
CA ALA A 176 12.83 -7.60 3.13
C ALA A 176 12.71 -9.00 2.53
N ILE A 177 12.19 -9.95 3.30
CA ILE A 177 11.98 -11.33 2.85
C ILE A 177 10.60 -11.79 3.33
N LEU A 178 9.82 -12.36 2.41
CA LEU A 178 8.49 -12.90 2.70
C LEU A 178 8.48 -14.40 2.49
N TRP A 179 8.04 -15.12 3.52
CA TRP A 179 7.67 -16.52 3.44
C TRP A 179 6.16 -16.68 3.51
N VAL A 180 5.62 -17.53 2.65
CA VAL A 180 4.21 -17.90 2.62
C VAL A 180 4.10 -19.41 2.76
N THR A 181 3.56 -19.84 3.90
CA THR A 181 3.41 -21.27 4.21
C THR A 181 1.93 -21.62 4.25
N ARG A 182 1.55 -22.73 3.63
CA ARG A 182 0.19 -23.27 3.74
C ARG A 182 0.10 -24.18 4.96
N ASP A 183 -0.48 -23.67 6.05
CA ASP A 183 -0.74 -24.43 7.28
C ASP A 183 -2.07 -23.99 7.88
N PRO A 184 -3.20 -24.64 7.50
CA PRO A 184 -4.51 -24.29 8.03
C PRO A 184 -4.70 -24.69 9.50
N SER A 185 -3.88 -25.61 10.02
CA SER A 185 -3.94 -26.07 11.41
C SER A 185 -3.25 -25.14 12.39
N LEU A 186 -2.26 -24.37 11.95
CA LEU A 186 -1.50 -23.48 12.82
C LEU A 186 -2.35 -22.26 13.20
N SER A 187 -2.82 -22.18 14.45
CA SER A 187 -3.62 -21.02 14.88
C SER A 187 -2.78 -19.72 14.85
N LEU A 188 -3.42 -18.54 14.84
CA LEU A 188 -2.67 -17.27 14.92
C LEU A 188 -1.81 -17.18 16.21
N PRO A 189 -2.31 -17.53 17.41
CA PRO A 189 -1.48 -17.56 18.61
C PRO A 189 -0.29 -18.53 18.54
N ASP A 190 -0.48 -19.71 17.95
CA ASP A 190 0.63 -20.66 17.77
C ASP A 190 1.64 -20.15 16.73
N PHE A 191 1.16 -19.52 15.65
CA PHE A 191 2.00 -18.91 14.64
C PHE A 191 2.84 -17.76 15.22
N GLU A 192 2.25 -16.92 16.06
CA GLU A 192 2.94 -15.86 16.80
C GLU A 192 4.04 -16.45 17.71
N SER A 193 3.69 -17.45 18.51
CA SER A 193 4.61 -18.12 19.43
C SER A 193 5.80 -18.78 18.70
N GLN A 194 5.53 -19.47 17.59
CA GLN A 194 6.58 -20.05 16.74
C GLN A 194 7.43 -18.96 16.09
N SER A 195 6.83 -17.87 15.65
CA SER A 195 7.54 -16.77 15.00
C SER A 195 8.48 -16.05 15.96
N LEU A 196 8.08 -15.84 17.22
CA LEU A 196 8.98 -15.30 18.25
C LEU A 196 10.22 -16.18 18.45
N ALA A 197 10.05 -17.50 18.49
CA ALA A 197 11.18 -18.43 18.55
C ALA A 197 12.07 -18.36 17.30
N GLN A 198 11.48 -18.18 16.11
CA GLN A 198 12.23 -18.00 14.86
C GLN A 198 13.03 -16.69 14.85
N VAL A 199 12.47 -15.57 15.35
CA VAL A 199 13.21 -14.31 15.48
C VAL A 199 14.42 -14.52 16.38
N ARG A 200 14.24 -15.13 17.56
CA ARG A 200 15.34 -15.42 18.49
C ARG A 200 16.43 -16.28 17.85
N GLN A 201 16.06 -17.29 17.07
CA GLN A 201 17.01 -18.13 16.34
C GLN A 201 17.76 -17.37 15.24
N ALA A 202 17.08 -16.46 14.53
CA ALA A 202 17.66 -15.71 13.43
C ALA A 202 18.60 -14.59 13.90
N THR A 203 18.27 -13.92 15.00
CA THR A 203 19.01 -12.75 15.49
C THR A 203 19.95 -13.05 16.64
N GLY A 204 19.73 -14.16 17.36
CA GLY A 204 20.48 -14.51 18.57
C GLY A 204 20.09 -13.67 19.80
N VAL A 205 19.09 -12.81 19.69
CA VAL A 205 18.56 -11.98 20.79
C VAL A 205 17.09 -12.28 21.05
N ASP A 206 16.57 -11.87 22.21
CA ASP A 206 15.15 -12.00 22.49
C ASP A 206 14.29 -11.15 21.54
N ALA A 207 13.01 -11.51 21.47
CA ALA A 207 12.04 -10.84 20.62
C ALA A 207 10.71 -10.71 21.34
N ASN A 208 9.99 -9.64 21.04
CA ASN A 208 8.71 -9.32 21.66
C ASN A 208 7.68 -8.93 20.60
N VAL A 209 6.41 -9.06 20.96
CA VAL A 209 5.31 -8.43 20.23
C VAL A 209 5.35 -6.94 20.50
N THR A 210 5.59 -6.13 19.48
CA THR A 210 5.66 -4.66 19.58
C THR A 210 4.37 -3.99 19.14
N GLY A 211 3.52 -4.70 18.38
CA GLY A 211 2.23 -4.17 17.95
C GLY A 211 1.25 -5.26 17.55
N THR A 212 -0.02 -5.04 17.87
CA THR A 212 -1.12 -5.87 17.39
C THR A 212 -2.25 -4.97 16.92
N THR A 213 -2.65 -5.13 15.66
CA THR A 213 -3.87 -4.51 15.12
C THR A 213 -4.95 -5.60 15.07
N PRO A 214 -5.86 -5.66 16.06
CA PRO A 214 -6.87 -6.71 16.10
C PRO A 214 -7.96 -6.47 15.06
N ALA A 215 -8.49 -7.56 14.51
CA ALA A 215 -9.70 -7.56 13.69
C ALA A 215 -10.67 -8.66 14.16
N PRO A 216 -11.92 -8.66 13.68
CA PRO A 216 -12.90 -9.70 14.05
C PRO A 216 -12.51 -11.13 13.66
N THR A 217 -11.54 -11.29 12.75
CA THR A 217 -11.04 -12.59 12.29
C THR A 217 -9.52 -12.55 12.22
N ALA A 218 -8.87 -13.72 12.31
CA ALA A 218 -7.41 -13.84 12.20
C ALA A 218 -6.88 -13.25 10.89
N ASP A 219 -7.61 -13.39 9.77
CA ASP A 219 -7.23 -12.87 8.45
C ASP A 219 -7.09 -11.34 8.42
N GLY A 220 -7.84 -10.64 9.27
CA GLY A 220 -7.76 -9.19 9.39
C GLY A 220 -6.73 -8.72 10.42
N THR A 221 -6.26 -9.61 11.30
CA THR A 221 -5.35 -9.25 12.39
C THR A 221 -3.92 -9.13 11.86
N ILE A 222 -3.22 -8.10 12.32
CA ILE A 222 -1.80 -7.86 12.06
C ILE A 222 -1.05 -7.98 13.38
N VAL A 223 0.02 -8.76 13.40
CA VAL A 223 0.93 -8.82 14.53
C VAL A 223 2.32 -8.39 14.07
N THR A 224 2.95 -7.50 14.82
CA THR A 224 4.31 -7.04 14.61
C THR A 224 5.19 -7.56 15.73
N LEU A 225 6.25 -8.27 15.38
CA LEU A 225 7.30 -8.72 16.28
C LEU A 225 8.57 -7.91 16.00
N ALA A 226 9.34 -7.60 17.03
CA ALA A 226 10.68 -7.05 16.86
C ALA A 226 11.69 -7.79 17.73
N ALA A 227 12.92 -7.88 17.26
CA ALA A 227 14.06 -8.27 18.07
C ALA A 227 14.42 -7.15 19.05
N ASP A 228 14.84 -7.51 20.27
CA ASP A 228 15.35 -6.58 21.28
C ASP A 228 16.80 -6.21 20.99
N SER A 229 17.04 -5.71 19.77
CA SER A 229 18.37 -5.33 19.31
C SER A 229 18.97 -4.23 20.20
N PRO A 230 20.24 -4.36 20.63
CA PRO A 230 20.90 -3.28 21.35
C PRO A 230 21.09 -2.05 20.44
N PRO A 231 21.36 -0.86 21.01
CA PRO A 231 21.66 0.33 20.20
C PRO A 231 22.80 0.07 19.22
N ASN A 232 22.62 0.51 17.97
CA ASN A 232 23.55 0.29 16.85
C ASN A 232 23.69 -1.16 16.38
N ALA A 233 22.75 -2.05 16.72
CA ALA A 233 22.55 -3.30 16.01
C ALA A 233 21.42 -3.15 14.98
N PRO A 234 21.32 -4.04 13.97
CA PRO A 234 20.25 -3.97 12.99
C PRO A 234 18.88 -4.10 13.64
N ASP A 235 17.94 -3.28 13.19
CA ASP A 235 16.53 -3.42 13.54
C ASP A 235 15.96 -4.59 12.75
N TYR A 236 15.50 -5.62 13.46
CA TYR A 236 14.85 -6.78 12.86
C TYR A 236 13.38 -6.81 13.28
N GLU A 237 12.48 -6.64 12.31
CA GLU A 237 11.04 -6.60 12.53
C GLU A 237 10.34 -7.62 11.63
N VAL A 238 9.27 -8.22 12.15
CA VAL A 238 8.45 -9.20 11.43
C VAL A 238 6.99 -8.77 11.47
N THR A 239 6.36 -8.72 10.30
CA THR A 239 4.91 -8.58 10.17
C THR A 239 4.29 -9.95 9.89
N LEU A 240 3.42 -10.41 10.80
CA LEU A 240 2.64 -11.62 10.65
C LEU A 240 1.24 -11.29 10.12
N ARG A 241 0.81 -12.05 9.11
CA ARG A 241 -0.56 -12.03 8.60
C ARG A 241 -1.07 -13.45 8.39
N VAL A 242 -2.39 -13.59 8.44
CA VAL A 242 -3.11 -14.80 8.04
C VAL A 242 -3.98 -14.48 6.83
N GLY A 243 -4.15 -15.45 5.93
CA GLY A 243 -5.09 -15.33 4.82
C GLY A 243 -5.55 -16.71 4.39
N GLY A 244 -6.76 -17.10 4.78
CA GLY A 244 -7.26 -18.47 4.60
C GLY A 244 -6.28 -19.53 5.17
N PRO A 245 -5.84 -20.51 4.37
CA PRO A 245 -4.95 -21.57 4.84
C PRO A 245 -3.48 -21.14 4.93
N TYR A 246 -3.16 -19.88 4.64
CA TYR A 246 -1.78 -19.41 4.54
C TYR A 246 -1.36 -18.60 5.77
N ARG A 247 -0.08 -18.73 6.10
CA ARG A 247 0.65 -18.00 7.14
C ARG A 247 1.75 -17.20 6.45
N TYR A 248 1.74 -15.90 6.69
CA TYR A 248 2.66 -14.97 6.06
C TYR A 248 3.60 -14.42 7.10
N TYR A 249 4.89 -14.59 6.85
CA TYR A 249 5.98 -14.10 7.68
C TYR A 249 6.81 -13.15 6.82
N LEU A 250 6.62 -11.84 7.00
CA LEU A 250 7.39 -10.81 6.33
C LEU A 250 8.45 -10.28 7.30
N ALA A 251 9.71 -10.65 7.09
CA ALA A 251 10.82 -10.07 7.84
C ALA A 251 11.41 -8.88 7.11
N THR A 252 11.73 -7.84 7.87
CA THR A 252 12.54 -6.71 7.43
C THR A 252 13.72 -6.52 8.36
N THR A 253 14.89 -6.25 7.78
CA THR A 253 16.11 -5.91 8.51
C THR A 253 16.57 -4.55 8.03
N VAL A 254 16.87 -3.63 8.95
CA VAL A 254 17.39 -2.30 8.65
C VAL A 254 18.69 -2.11 9.45
N GLU A 255 19.79 -1.89 8.74
CA GLU A 255 21.09 -1.63 9.33
C GLU A 255 21.10 -0.24 10.02
N PRO A 256 21.92 -0.04 11.08
CA PRO A 256 21.99 1.24 11.78
C PRO A 256 22.41 2.42 10.90
N ASP A 257 23.17 2.15 9.84
CA ASP A 257 23.67 3.13 8.87
C ASP A 257 22.81 3.20 7.59
N ALA A 258 21.66 2.52 7.57
CA ALA A 258 20.75 2.54 6.45
C ALA A 258 20.28 3.97 6.13
N SER A 259 20.18 4.26 4.83
CA SER A 259 19.64 5.56 4.39
C SER A 259 18.18 5.73 4.84
N GLN A 260 17.73 6.97 5.05
CA GLN A 260 16.33 7.26 5.37
C GLN A 260 15.36 6.70 4.30
N THR A 261 15.78 6.67 3.04
CA THR A 261 15.02 6.05 1.94
C THR A 261 14.85 4.54 2.14
N ALA A 262 15.90 3.85 2.59
CA ALA A 262 15.83 2.43 2.93
C ALA A 262 14.90 2.21 4.13
N THR A 263 15.07 2.97 5.22
CA THR A 263 14.23 2.87 6.43
C THR A 263 12.75 3.12 6.13
N ASN A 264 12.42 4.22 5.45
CA ASN A 264 11.04 4.54 5.07
C ASN A 264 10.48 3.49 4.09
N GLY A 265 11.33 2.93 3.24
CA GLY A 265 10.93 1.89 2.31
C GLY A 265 10.61 0.56 2.99
N ALA A 266 11.38 0.16 4.02
CA ALA A 266 11.05 -1.02 4.83
C ALA A 266 9.67 -0.86 5.49
N GLU A 267 9.39 0.32 6.05
CA GLU A 267 8.08 0.63 6.63
C GLU A 267 6.95 0.59 5.59
N LEU A 268 7.19 1.12 4.39
CA LEU A 268 6.20 1.05 3.32
C LEU A 268 5.95 -0.40 2.88
N ILE A 269 6.98 -1.23 2.78
CA ILE A 269 6.83 -2.66 2.44
C ILE A 269 5.97 -3.37 3.49
N ARG A 270 6.21 -3.14 4.79
CA ARG A 270 5.43 -3.73 5.89
C ARG A 270 3.98 -3.25 5.92
N SER A 271 3.77 -1.94 5.85
CA SER A 271 2.44 -1.33 5.98
C SER A 271 1.54 -1.57 4.76
N SER A 272 2.12 -1.71 3.57
CA SER A 272 1.38 -2.00 2.33
C SER A 272 1.15 -3.49 2.06
N PHE A 273 1.75 -4.37 2.87
CA PHE A 273 1.63 -5.81 2.69
C PHE A 273 0.24 -6.30 3.05
N VAL A 274 -0.42 -6.93 2.08
CA VAL A 274 -1.79 -7.45 2.21
C VAL A 274 -1.87 -8.85 1.59
N PRO A 275 -2.32 -9.87 2.35
CA PRO A 275 -2.75 -11.14 1.76
C PRO A 275 -3.94 -10.92 0.83
N VAL A 276 -3.90 -11.44 -0.39
CA VAL A 276 -5.08 -11.52 -1.26
C VAL A 276 -5.68 -12.91 -1.14
N ALA A 277 -6.97 -12.95 -0.81
CA ALA A 277 -7.73 -14.18 -0.88
C ALA A 277 -7.66 -14.73 -2.30
N THR A 278 -7.03 -15.88 -2.47
CA THR A 278 -7.15 -16.63 -3.72
C THR A 278 -8.61 -17.02 -3.82
N GLY A 279 -9.31 -16.44 -4.80
CA GLY A 279 -10.74 -16.64 -4.97
C GLY A 279 -11.08 -18.13 -4.98
N LYS A 280 -12.23 -18.49 -4.39
CA LYS A 280 -12.84 -19.81 -4.58
C LYS A 280 -12.97 -20.05 -6.09
N SER A 281 -12.13 -20.93 -6.63
CA SER A 281 -12.48 -21.70 -7.81
C SER A 281 -13.47 -22.76 -7.34
N GLY A 282 -14.76 -22.47 -7.50
CA GLY A 282 -15.87 -23.35 -7.14
C GLY A 282 -17.19 -22.70 -7.51
#